data_AF-A0A836QP36-F1
#
_entry.id   AF-A0A836QP36-F1
#
_cell.length_a   1.000
_cell.length_b   1.000
_cell.length_c   1.000
_cell.angle_alpha   90.00
_cell.angle_beta   90.00
_cell.angle_gamma   90.00
#
_symmetry.space_group_name_H-M   'P 1'
#
loop_
_entity.id
_entity.type
_entity.pdbx_description
1 polymer ?
#
loop_
_entity_poly.entity_id
_entity_poly.type
_entity_poly.pdbx_seq_one_letter_code
_entity_poly.pdbx_strand_id
1 'polypeptide(L)' 'DLSGTPDLFGRPLRVTQVAIADELAAAASLLMGQANEGRPVVLVRGFQCHAAPGKGQDLIRVKEQDLFREPIR' A
#
# COMPACT_ATOMS: atom_id res chain seq x y z
N ASP A 1 -4.90 9.82 -2.49
CA ASP A 1 -4.87 9.89 -3.96
C ASP A 1 -3.95 11.02 -4.35
N LEU A 2 -2.97 10.77 -5.21
CA LEU A 2 -2.05 11.81 -5.72
C LEU A 2 -2.36 12.18 -7.18
N SER A 3 -3.39 11.58 -7.78
CA SER A 3 -3.78 11.85 -9.16
C SER A 3 -4.08 13.33 -9.37
N GLY A 4 -3.51 13.91 -10.42
CA GLY A 4 -3.61 15.34 -10.73
C GLY A 4 -2.63 16.24 -9.98
N THR A 5 -1.92 15.76 -8.95
CA THR A 5 -0.85 16.54 -8.31
C THR A 5 0.37 16.64 -9.24
N PRO A 6 1.12 17.75 -9.24
CA PRO A 6 2.28 17.92 -10.11
C PRO A 6 3.49 17.10 -9.62
N ASP A 7 4.23 16.51 -10.56
CA ASP A 7 5.57 15.97 -10.31
C ASP A 7 6.62 17.11 -10.21
N LEU A 8 7.89 16.73 -10.03
CA LEU A 8 9.04 17.66 -9.96
C LEU A 8 9.16 18.58 -11.18
N PHE A 9 8.60 18.20 -12.33
CA PHE A 9 8.66 18.93 -13.59
C PHE A 9 7.30 19.56 -13.96
N GLY A 10 6.36 19.62 -13.01
CA GLY A 10 5.04 20.21 -13.21
C GLY A 10 4.06 19.36 -14.02
N ARG A 11 4.38 18.08 -14.30
CA ARG A 11 3.50 17.17 -15.03
C ARG A 11 2.50 16.53 -14.07
N PRO A 12 1.20 16.45 -14.41
CA PRO A 12 0.21 15.85 -13.53
C PRO A 12 0.42 14.33 -13.41
N LEU A 13 0.41 13.82 -12.19
CA LEU A 13 0.39 12.37 -11.92
C LEU A 13 -0.92 11.78 -12.46
N ARG A 14 -0.83 10.70 -13.25
CA ARG A 14 -2.00 10.15 -13.97
C ARG A 14 -2.85 9.19 -13.13
N VAL A 15 -2.22 8.29 -12.39
CA VAL A 15 -2.89 7.27 -11.57
C VAL A 15 -1.95 6.89 -10.44
N THR A 16 -2.16 7.45 -9.25
CA THR A 16 -1.34 7.08 -8.10
C THR A 16 -2.18 7.01 -6.84
N GLN A 17 -2.81 5.85 -6.61
CA GLN A 17 -3.23 5.45 -5.27
C GLN A 17 -2.06 4.72 -4.61
N VAL A 18 -1.52 5.33 -3.56
CA VAL A 18 -0.44 4.77 -2.76
C VAL A 18 -1.05 3.86 -1.69
N ALA A 19 -0.64 2.59 -1.67
CA ALA A 19 -1.08 1.61 -0.68
C ALA A 19 -0.24 1.72 0.62
N ILE A 20 -0.33 2.86 1.30
CA ILE A 20 0.49 3.19 2.49
C ILE A 20 0.45 2.06 3.55
N ALA A 21 -0.70 1.45 3.76
CA ALA A 21 -0.84 0.35 4.73
C ALA A 21 0.02 -0.87 4.35
N ASP A 22 0.12 -1.19 3.06
CA ASP A 22 0.93 -2.30 2.56
C ASP A 22 2.42 -1.96 2.62
N GLU A 23 2.81 -0.72 2.33
CA GLU A 23 4.20 -0.25 2.49
C GLU A 23 4.68 -0.39 3.94
N LEU A 24 3.85 0.00 4.91
CA LEU A 24 4.14 -0.16 6.34
C LEU A 24 4.21 -1.63 6.75
N ALA A 25 3.30 -2.46 6.26
CA ALA A 25 3.29 -3.90 6.53
C ALA A 25 4.53 -4.60 5.94
N ALA A 26 4.91 -4.26 4.71
CA ALA A 26 6.10 -4.77 4.05
C ALA A 26 7.37 -4.38 4.83
N ALA A 27 7.50 -3.11 5.23
CA ALA A 27 8.62 -2.65 6.06
C ALA A 27 8.67 -3.38 7.42
N ALA A 28 7.52 -3.56 8.08
CA ALA A 28 7.44 -4.31 9.32
C ALA A 28 7.87 -5.78 9.13
N SER A 29 7.50 -6.42 8.02
CA SER A 29 7.82 -7.84 7.78
C SER A 29 9.33 -8.12 7.73
N LEU A 30 10.14 -7.16 7.25
CA LEU A 30 11.61 -7.25 7.30
C LEU A 30 12.13 -7.32 8.75
N LEU A 31 11.50 -6.60 9.68
CA LEU A 31 11.84 -6.58 11.09
C LEU A 31 11.12 -7.66 11.92
N MET A 32 10.05 -8.26 11.42
CA MET A 32 9.44 -9.42 12.07
C MET A 32 10.27 -10.67 11.79
N GLY A 33 10.77 -10.80 10.56
CA GLY A 33 11.37 -12.04 10.08
C GLY A 33 10.31 -12.97 9.52
N GLN A 34 10.73 -14.12 8.99
CA GLN A 34 9.86 -15.00 8.20
C GLN A 34 9.64 -16.37 8.85
N ALA A 35 10.20 -16.61 10.05
CA ALA A 35 10.22 -17.91 10.70
C ALA A 35 10.17 -17.77 12.24
N ASN A 36 11.21 -18.29 12.93
CA ASN A 36 11.25 -18.45 14.38
C ASN A 36 11.89 -17.28 15.12
N GLU A 37 12.02 -16.10 14.49
CA GLU A 37 12.65 -14.93 15.10
C GLU A 37 11.89 -14.40 16.32
N GLY A 38 10.61 -14.76 16.48
CA GLY A 38 9.84 -14.46 17.67
C GLY A 38 9.48 -12.99 17.84
N ARG A 39 9.39 -12.22 16.74
CA ARG A 39 9.09 -10.78 16.73
C ARG A 39 7.72 -10.52 16.07
N PRO A 40 6.59 -10.72 16.78
CA PRO A 40 5.26 -10.65 16.19
C PRO A 40 4.71 -9.23 16.00
N VAL A 41 5.36 -8.21 16.57
CA VAL A 41 4.86 -6.83 16.59
C VAL A 41 6.00 -5.86 16.27
N VAL A 42 5.71 -4.91 15.38
CA VAL A 42 6.60 -3.79 15.05
C VAL A 42 5.84 -2.49 15.28
N LEU A 43 6.45 -1.55 16.01
CA LEU A 43 5.89 -0.22 16.25
C LEU A 43 6.58 0.81 15.37
N VAL A 44 5.84 1.40 14.43
CA VAL A 44 6.31 2.52 13.61
C VAL A 44 5.99 3.83 14.33
N ARG A 45 6.97 4.72 14.47
CA ARG A 45 6.81 6.05 15.10
C ARG A 45 7.29 7.15 14.15
N GLY A 46 6.71 8.34 14.29
CA GLY A 46 7.09 9.52 13.50
C GLY A 46 6.49 9.56 12.08
N PHE A 47 5.77 8.53 11.67
CA PHE A 47 5.05 8.52 10.40
C PHE A 47 3.77 9.38 10.50
N GLN A 48 3.62 10.34 9.59
CA GLN A 48 2.42 11.18 9.48
C GLN A 48 1.59 10.74 8.29
N CYS A 49 0.45 10.10 8.56
CA CYS A 49 -0.50 9.70 7.54
C CYS A 49 -1.53 10.81 7.30
N HIS A 50 -1.63 11.28 6.05
CA HIS A 50 -2.63 12.27 5.63
C HIS A 50 -3.80 11.64 4.86
N ALA A 51 -3.82 10.30 4.75
CA ALA A 51 -4.91 9.59 4.10
C ALA A 51 -6.16 9.59 4.99
N ALA A 52 -7.33 9.62 4.34
CA ALA A 52 -8.59 9.39 5.04
C ALA A 52 -8.62 7.96 5.65
N PRO A 53 -9.38 7.74 6.73
CA PRO A 53 -9.60 6.39 7.25
C PRO A 53 -10.14 5.44 6.18
N GLY A 54 -9.64 4.21 6.16
CA GLY A 54 -10.04 3.18 5.21
C GLY A 54 -10.05 1.79 5.85
N LYS A 55 -10.43 0.80 5.05
CA LYS A 55 -10.49 -0.63 5.42
C LYS A 55 -9.49 -1.41 4.58
N GLY A 56 -9.03 -2.56 5.08
CA GLY A 56 -8.18 -3.46 4.29
C GLY A 56 -8.81 -3.91 2.96
N GLN A 57 -10.14 -3.97 2.91
CA GLN A 57 -10.89 -4.27 1.67
C GLN A 57 -10.68 -3.23 0.57
N ASP A 58 -10.37 -1.98 0.93
CA ASP A 58 -10.15 -0.89 -0.04
C ASP A 58 -8.86 -1.10 -0.84
N LEU A 59 -7.94 -1.94 -0.35
CA LEU A 59 -6.72 -2.33 -1.07
C LEU A 59 -6.97 -3.44 -2.10
N ILE A 60 -8.10 -4.15 -2.00
CA ILE A 60 -8.43 -5.24 -2.90
C ILE A 60 -9.09 -4.66 -4.14
N ARG A 61 -8.48 -4.91 -5.30
CA ARG A 61 -9.04 -4.47 -6.59
C ARG A 61 -10.43 -5.10 -6.80
N VAL A 62 -11.39 -4.33 -7.29
CA VAL A 62 -12.69 -4.90 -7.66
C VAL A 62 -12.55 -5.82 -8.87
N LYS A 63 -13.41 -6.84 -8.98
CA LYS A 63 -13.27 -7.90 -9.99
C LYS A 63 -13.23 -7.33 -11.41
N GLU A 64 -14.04 -6.32 -11.68
CA GLU A 64 -14.21 -5.69 -12.99
C GLU A 64 -12.95 -4.93 -13.43
N GLN A 65 -12.07 -4.57 -12.48
CA GLN A 65 -10.82 -3.85 -12.74
C GLN A 65 -9.58 -4.76 -12.64
N ASP A 66 -9.77 -6.03 -12.26
CA ASP A 66 -8.70 -6.99 -12.02
C ASP A 66 -8.52 -7.92 -13.22
N LEU A 67 -7.72 -7.43 -14.19
CA LEU A 67 -7.44 -8.11 -15.45
C LEU A 67 -6.70 -9.46 -15.27
N PHE A 68 -6.21 -9.76 -14.07
CA PHE A 68 -5.39 -10.94 -13.77
C PHE A 68 -6.09 -11.93 -12.83
N ARG A 69 -7.30 -11.62 -12.35
CA ARG A 69 -8.01 -12.46 -11.36
C ARG A 69 -8.50 -13.78 -11.91
N GLU A 70 -8.92 -13.80 -13.18
CA GLU A 70 -9.40 -15.02 -13.81
C GLU A 70 -8.20 -15.94 -14.12
N PRO A 71 -8.33 -17.26 -13.90
CA PRO A 71 -7.20 -18.19 -14.04
C PRO A 71 -6.64 -18.18 -15.46
N ILE A 72 -5.31 -18.23 -15.56
CA ILE A 72 -4.62 -18.57 -16.82
C ILE A 72 -5.11 -19.96 -17.20
N ARG A 73 -5.86 -20.05 -18.32
CA ARG A 73 -6.29 -21.32 -18.91
C ARG A 73 -5.10 -22.13 -19.42
#